data_AF-A0A966VDX5-F1
#
_entry.id   AF-A0A966VDX5-F1
#
_cell.length_a   1.000
_cell.length_b   1.000
_cell.length_c   1.000
_cell.angle_alpha   90.00
_cell.angle_beta   90.00
_cell.angle_gamma   90.00
#
_symmetry.space_group_name_H-M   'P 1'
#
loop_
_entity.id
_entity.type
_entity.pdbx_description
1 polymer ?
#
loop_
_entity_poly.entity_id
_entity_poly.type
_entity_poly.pdbx_seq_one_letter_code
_entity_poly.pdbx_strand_id
1 'polypeptide(L)'
;MSAAASAGLGPKYRHYVSESESESESESETTTGLTEISDTETESDQQAEHDGRMQAMDDWRLAAHRWISGPGRRAVADTVLPPRGGVGSLAAPLAVPPATALDLPLELRANDIKRHIINVDSQFREVPAMSSATDFFFRPVAPIKNVMRVRITSIEAPNNYYIFTAGRRNIFLSVTVGATTALITLAEGNYTAGDMADALEVALNEAVGGTPFTVTFSEITGKFTITHATAAFSINTTPTGGEYYFDRSFAWGLGANLGLSKGVATSSAGTGTTQVLVSDSCANFAGDNYLLLCVNDYECVRQTVATTDSAGVVQVNEIKALAKVVLREPKNYVAFDDYASQHIKEVVFQTPRDIARLHVRLLSPYGDPVDLCSAQFSFSLEALEIQNPTLFDTVRDAIMMRYV
;
A
#
# COMPACT_ATOMS: atom_id res chain seq x y z
N MET A 1 -55.22 6.96 14.03
CA MET A 1 -55.84 6.22 15.15
C MET A 1 -55.35 4.78 15.07
N SER A 2 -54.66 4.34 16.13
CA SER A 2 -54.36 2.95 16.54
C SER A 2 -53.52 2.06 15.60
N ALA A 3 -52.64 1.17 16.04
CA ALA A 3 -51.68 1.03 17.14
C ALA A 3 -50.95 -0.31 16.88
N ALA A 4 -49.73 -0.43 17.39
CA ALA A 4 -48.84 -1.57 17.26
C ALA A 4 -49.32 -2.89 17.90
N ALA A 5 -48.73 -4.02 17.51
CA ALA A 5 -48.10 -4.98 18.45
C ALA A 5 -47.34 -6.11 17.75
N SER A 6 -46.15 -6.38 18.27
CA SER A 6 -45.24 -7.50 17.99
C SER A 6 -45.68 -8.83 18.62
N ALA A 7 -45.21 -9.96 18.09
CA ALA A 7 -44.48 -11.00 18.86
C ALA A 7 -44.05 -12.15 17.94
N GLY A 8 -42.77 -12.51 17.98
CA GLY A 8 -42.22 -13.68 17.30
C GLY A 8 -42.31 -14.96 18.15
N LEU A 9 -42.25 -16.11 17.49
CA LEU A 9 -41.91 -17.43 18.04
C LEU A 9 -41.20 -18.22 16.92
N GLY A 10 -39.97 -18.66 17.20
CA GLY A 10 -39.00 -19.13 16.19
C GLY A 10 -39.20 -20.56 15.67
N PRO A 11 -38.35 -21.02 14.73
CA PRO A 11 -38.38 -22.39 14.25
C PRO A 11 -37.42 -23.31 15.02
N LYS A 12 -37.91 -24.52 15.23
CA LYS A 12 -37.29 -25.67 15.90
C LYS A 12 -36.07 -26.16 15.15
N TYR A 13 -34.91 -26.23 15.82
CA TYR A 13 -33.77 -27.03 15.37
C TYR A 13 -34.00 -28.51 15.69
N ARG A 14 -33.90 -29.36 14.68
CA ARG A 14 -33.82 -30.83 14.80
C ARG A 14 -32.34 -31.24 14.88
N HIS A 15 -32.06 -32.14 15.81
CA HIS A 15 -30.80 -32.87 15.97
C HIS A 15 -30.43 -33.70 14.73
N TYR A 16 -29.13 -33.77 14.43
CA TYR A 16 -28.43 -35.00 14.07
C TYR A 16 -27.02 -34.97 14.69
N VAL A 17 -26.64 -36.09 15.31
CA VAL A 17 -25.33 -36.40 15.91
C VAL A 17 -24.79 -37.64 15.20
N SER A 18 -23.46 -37.70 15.11
CA SER A 18 -22.55 -38.83 14.74
C SER A 18 -22.64 -39.34 13.30
N GLU A 19 -21.58 -39.82 12.62
CA GLU A 19 -20.39 -40.62 12.97
C GLU A 19 -19.26 -40.25 11.97
N SER A 20 -18.01 -40.00 12.38
CA SER A 20 -16.86 -40.94 12.36
C SER A 20 -16.96 -42.15 11.42
N GLU A 21 -16.37 -42.05 10.22
CA GLU A 21 -15.84 -43.22 9.51
C GLU A 21 -14.44 -42.93 8.95
N SER A 22 -13.52 -43.76 9.41
CA SER A 22 -12.16 -43.96 8.94
C SER A 22 -12.17 -44.98 7.82
N GLU A 23 -11.67 -44.64 6.65
CA GLU A 23 -11.36 -45.63 5.62
C GLU A 23 -9.91 -45.50 5.19
N SER A 24 -9.18 -46.55 5.53
CA SER A 24 -7.86 -46.90 5.04
C SER A 24 -8.01 -47.70 3.74
N GLU A 25 -7.42 -47.22 2.65
CA GLU A 25 -7.15 -48.07 1.49
C GLU A 25 -5.69 -47.91 1.07
N SER A 26 -5.05 -49.07 0.94
CA SER A 26 -3.68 -49.29 0.53
C SER A 26 -3.64 -49.96 -0.85
N GLU A 27 -2.49 -49.83 -1.51
CA GLU A 27 -2.05 -50.44 -2.78
C GLU A 27 -2.46 -49.62 -4.04
N SER A 28 -1.61 -49.36 -5.03
CA SER A 28 -0.46 -50.10 -5.54
C SER A 28 0.54 -49.20 -6.30
N GLU A 29 1.80 -49.63 -6.33
CA GLU A 29 2.92 -49.03 -7.06
C GLU A 29 2.71 -48.94 -8.58
N THR A 30 3.11 -47.82 -9.17
CA THR A 30 3.68 -47.78 -10.53
C THR A 30 4.90 -46.85 -10.53
N THR A 31 6.07 -47.48 -10.63
CA THR A 31 7.39 -46.90 -10.88
C THR A 31 7.43 -46.13 -12.20
N THR A 32 7.85 -44.85 -12.15
CA THR A 32 8.55 -44.20 -13.27
C THR A 32 9.60 -43.22 -12.74
N GLY A 33 10.86 -43.64 -12.85
CA GLY A 33 12.08 -42.85 -13.10
C GLY A 33 12.27 -41.50 -12.39
N LEU A 34 13.03 -41.51 -11.29
CA LEU A 34 13.83 -40.37 -10.89
C LEU A 34 15.30 -40.78 -10.82
N THR A 35 16.11 -40.05 -11.56
CA THR A 35 17.58 -40.08 -11.59
C THR A 35 18.17 -39.81 -10.21
N GLU A 36 19.01 -40.73 -9.74
CA GLU A 36 19.89 -40.50 -8.59
C GLU A 36 20.84 -39.33 -8.89
N ILE A 37 20.73 -38.25 -8.11
CA ILE A 37 21.78 -37.25 -7.96
C ILE A 37 22.55 -37.66 -6.71
N SER A 38 23.84 -37.95 -6.88
CA SER A 38 24.75 -38.34 -5.83
C SER A 38 25.16 -37.12 -4.99
N ASP A 39 24.55 -36.96 -3.81
CA ASP A 39 25.02 -36.02 -2.80
C ASP A 39 26.18 -36.65 -2.03
N THR A 40 27.39 -36.40 -2.51
CA THR A 40 28.61 -36.46 -1.69
C THR A 40 29.11 -35.04 -1.48
N GLU A 41 28.44 -34.30 -0.59
CA GLU A 41 29.07 -33.15 0.07
C GLU A 41 29.99 -33.71 1.16
N THR A 42 31.28 -33.55 0.96
CA THR A 42 32.32 -34.00 1.88
C THR A 42 32.25 -33.21 3.18
N GLU A 43 32.41 -33.86 4.35
CA GLU A 43 32.43 -33.23 5.68
C GLU A 43 33.40 -32.01 5.77
N SER A 44 34.40 -31.94 4.90
CA SER A 44 35.30 -30.79 4.76
C SER A 44 34.62 -29.51 4.29
N ASP A 45 33.59 -29.60 3.46
CA ASP A 45 32.91 -28.45 2.87
C ASP A 45 31.94 -27.82 3.86
N GLN A 46 31.26 -28.66 4.66
CA GLN A 46 30.43 -28.22 5.78
C GLN A 46 31.26 -27.60 6.90
N GLN A 47 32.47 -28.11 7.14
CA GLN A 47 33.40 -27.53 8.12
C GLN A 47 33.97 -26.18 7.65
N ALA A 48 34.28 -26.04 6.36
CA ALA A 48 34.72 -24.76 5.79
C ALA A 48 33.61 -23.69 5.84
N GLU A 49 32.35 -24.08 5.66
CA GLU A 49 31.20 -23.18 5.76
C GLU A 49 30.91 -22.78 7.22
N HIS A 50 31.12 -23.70 8.17
CA HIS A 50 31.06 -23.41 9.61
C HIS A 50 32.17 -22.45 10.06
N ASP A 51 33.41 -22.68 9.63
CA ASP A 51 34.56 -21.84 9.96
C ASP A 51 34.44 -20.44 9.32
N GLY A 52 33.89 -20.35 8.10
CA GLY A 52 33.58 -19.09 7.43
C GLY A 52 32.51 -18.27 8.17
N ARG A 53 31.49 -18.95 8.73
CA ARG A 53 30.48 -18.31 9.59
C ARG A 53 31.06 -17.82 10.91
N MET A 54 31.99 -18.57 11.50
CA MET A 54 32.69 -18.17 12.73
C MET A 54 33.61 -16.96 12.50
N GLN A 55 34.35 -16.93 11.39
CA GLN A 55 35.16 -15.76 11.00
C GLN A 55 34.29 -14.52 10.74
N ALA A 56 33.15 -14.67 10.06
CA ALA A 56 32.23 -13.56 9.84
C ALA A 56 31.63 -13.01 11.14
N MET A 57 31.37 -13.88 12.14
CA MET A 57 30.92 -13.46 13.47
C MET A 57 32.01 -12.71 14.25
N ASP A 58 33.26 -13.15 14.17
CA ASP A 58 34.37 -12.50 14.85
C ASP A 58 34.73 -11.16 14.20
N ASP A 59 34.67 -11.05 12.86
CA ASP A 59 34.83 -9.79 12.14
C ASP A 59 33.71 -8.80 12.47
N TRP A 60 32.47 -9.29 12.61
CA TRP A 60 31.35 -8.45 13.04
C TRP A 60 31.52 -7.97 14.49
N ARG A 61 31.99 -8.82 15.40
CA ARG A 61 32.31 -8.44 16.78
C ARG A 61 33.43 -7.40 16.86
N LEU A 62 34.50 -7.55 16.07
CA LEU A 62 35.61 -6.62 16.01
C LEU A 62 35.18 -5.26 15.42
N ALA A 63 34.34 -5.28 14.38
CA ALA A 63 33.76 -4.07 13.81
C ALA A 63 32.84 -3.35 14.81
N ALA A 64 32.01 -4.09 15.55
CA ALA A 64 31.15 -3.55 16.59
C ALA A 64 31.97 -2.92 17.74
N HIS A 65 33.06 -3.55 18.17
CA HIS A 65 33.95 -2.99 19.18
C HIS A 65 34.64 -1.69 18.70
N ARG A 66 35.05 -1.63 17.43
CA ARG A 66 35.61 -0.41 16.82
C ARG A 66 34.58 0.73 16.71
N TRP A 67 33.30 0.39 16.55
CA TRP A 67 32.20 1.35 16.48
C TRP A 67 31.84 1.94 17.84
N ILE A 68 31.91 1.12 18.90
CA ILE A 68 31.70 1.54 20.29
C ILE A 68 32.86 2.41 20.80
N SER A 69 34.09 2.17 20.33
CA SER A 69 35.25 3.03 20.59
C SER A 69 35.45 4.06 19.48
N GLY A 70 34.57 5.06 19.40
CA GLY A 70 34.73 6.19 18.47
C GLY A 70 36.11 6.87 18.60
N PRO A 71 36.58 7.58 17.55
CA PRO A 71 37.90 8.20 17.56
C PRO A 71 37.96 9.29 18.63
N GLY A 72 38.72 9.05 19.69
CA GLY A 72 38.99 10.04 20.74
C GLY A 72 39.03 9.53 22.18
N ARG A 73 38.64 8.29 22.48
CA ARG A 73 38.80 7.73 23.84
C ARG A 73 39.93 6.71 23.90
N ARG A 74 41.11 7.16 24.34
CA ARG A 74 42.16 6.26 24.85
C ARG A 74 41.73 5.73 26.22
N ALA A 75 41.96 4.44 26.46
CA ALA A 75 41.85 3.83 27.78
C ALA A 75 42.77 4.59 28.76
N VAL A 76 42.21 4.98 29.90
CA VAL A 76 42.98 5.55 31.01
C VAL A 76 43.86 4.43 31.56
N ALA A 77 45.16 4.53 31.32
CA ALA A 77 46.15 3.65 31.94
C ALA A 77 46.29 4.00 33.43
N ASP A 78 46.53 2.96 34.23
CA ASP A 78 46.74 3.03 35.67
C ASP A 78 47.70 4.15 36.09
N THR A 79 47.31 4.75 37.21
CA THR A 79 47.96 5.84 37.91
C THR A 79 49.46 5.63 38.16
N VAL A 80 50.28 6.60 37.73
CA VAL A 80 51.57 6.90 38.37
C VAL A 80 51.54 8.35 38.83
N LEU A 81 51.49 8.54 40.15
CA LEU A 81 51.59 9.83 40.83
C LEU A 81 53.02 10.40 40.71
N PRO A 82 53.20 11.70 40.39
CA PRO A 82 54.43 12.41 40.67
C PRO A 82 54.35 13.17 42.02
N PRO A 83 55.51 13.54 42.61
CA PRO A 83 55.64 13.70 44.05
C PRO A 83 55.20 15.07 44.58
N ARG A 84 54.87 15.06 45.87
CA ARG A 84 54.63 16.22 46.74
C ARG A 84 55.76 17.27 46.67
N GLY A 85 55.37 18.54 46.53
CA GLY A 85 56.19 19.67 46.94
C GLY A 85 55.48 21.03 46.76
N GLY A 86 55.45 21.85 47.83
CA GLY A 86 55.53 23.32 47.70
C GLY A 86 54.27 24.17 47.88
N VAL A 87 53.92 24.43 49.14
CA VAL A 87 53.43 25.68 49.77
C VAL A 87 52.81 26.82 48.91
N GLY A 88 51.54 27.14 49.19
CA GLY A 88 51.05 28.50 49.47
C GLY A 88 50.33 29.28 48.35
N SER A 89 49.01 29.42 48.45
CA SER A 89 48.29 30.71 48.27
C SER A 89 46.78 30.52 48.55
N LEU A 90 46.19 31.51 49.22
CA LEU A 90 44.79 31.60 49.63
C LEU A 90 43.87 31.67 48.40
N ALA A 91 42.88 30.77 48.30
CA ALA A 91 41.75 30.88 47.37
C ALA A 91 40.43 30.64 48.11
N ALA A 92 39.49 31.55 47.89
CA ALA A 92 38.16 31.67 48.48
C ALA A 92 37.34 30.37 48.46
N PRO A 93 36.31 30.22 49.33
CA PRO A 93 35.43 29.06 49.28
C PRO A 93 34.80 28.96 47.89
N LEU A 94 35.03 27.84 47.21
CA LEU A 94 34.35 27.46 45.97
C LEU A 94 32.84 27.45 46.26
N ALA A 95 32.15 28.48 45.77
CA ALA A 95 30.70 28.46 45.66
C ALA A 95 30.33 27.26 44.79
N VAL A 96 29.48 26.38 45.33
CA VAL A 96 28.82 25.34 44.55
C VAL A 96 28.06 26.05 43.42
N PRO A 97 28.34 25.74 42.14
CA PRO A 97 27.60 26.37 41.06
C PRO A 97 26.12 25.98 41.18
N PRO A 98 25.18 26.91 40.99
CA PRO A 98 23.77 26.56 40.90
C PRO A 98 23.61 25.59 39.72
N ALA A 99 22.88 24.50 39.95
CA ALA A 99 22.63 23.46 38.96
C ALA A 99 22.28 24.09 37.60
N THR A 100 23.18 23.96 36.64
CA THR A 100 22.92 24.30 35.23
C THR A 100 21.85 23.36 34.71
N ALA A 101 20.85 23.90 34.01
CA ALA A 101 19.71 23.20 33.43
C ALA A 101 20.04 22.20 32.30
N LEU A 102 21.23 21.58 32.35
CA LEU A 102 21.76 20.65 31.35
C LEU A 102 22.13 19.27 31.90
N ASP A 103 21.93 19.01 33.20
CA ASP A 103 21.88 17.65 33.72
C ASP A 103 20.41 17.19 33.80
N LEU A 104 19.86 16.78 32.66
CA LEU A 104 18.75 15.83 32.64
C LEU A 104 19.35 14.43 32.47
N PRO A 105 19.60 13.67 33.55
CA PRO A 105 19.91 12.26 33.42
C PRO A 105 18.57 11.54 33.18
N LEU A 106 18.00 11.68 31.98
CA LEU A 106 16.83 10.89 31.63
C LEU A 106 17.29 9.51 31.19
N GLU A 107 17.73 8.71 32.14
CA GLU A 107 17.62 7.26 31.98
C GLU A 107 16.13 6.98 31.79
N LEU A 108 15.75 6.70 30.54
CA LEU A 108 14.38 6.37 30.19
C LEU A 108 13.98 5.12 30.97
N ARG A 109 13.12 5.28 31.97
CA ARG A 109 12.65 4.16 32.78
C ARG A 109 11.62 3.38 31.96
N ALA A 110 11.52 2.09 32.21
CA ALA A 110 10.56 1.22 31.53
C ALA A 110 9.09 1.71 31.65
N ASN A 111 8.78 2.51 32.69
CA ASN A 111 7.45 3.07 32.93
C ASN A 111 7.25 4.48 32.35
N ASP A 112 8.25 5.08 31.73
CA ASP A 112 8.13 6.44 31.21
C ASP A 112 7.36 6.48 29.88
N ILE A 113 7.43 5.39 29.12
CA ILE A 113 6.81 5.23 27.81
C ILE A 113 6.07 3.90 27.73
N LYS A 114 4.86 3.94 27.17
CA LYS A 114 4.07 2.74 26.88
C LYS A 114 3.84 2.61 25.38
N ARG A 115 4.10 1.42 24.83
CA ARG A 115 3.75 1.06 23.46
C ARG A 115 2.37 0.39 23.44
N HIS A 116 1.51 0.87 22.57
CA HIS A 116 0.22 0.25 22.27
C HIS A 116 0.25 -0.26 20.85
N ILE A 117 -0.22 -1.49 20.63
CA ILE A 117 -0.48 -2.02 19.29
C ILE A 117 -1.98 -2.09 19.14
N ILE A 118 -2.52 -1.31 18.20
CA ILE A 118 -3.94 -1.23 17.90
C ILE A 118 -4.16 -1.98 16.60
N ASN A 119 -4.89 -3.10 16.64
CA ASN A 119 -5.37 -3.73 15.43
C ASN A 119 -6.60 -2.95 14.94
N VAL A 120 -6.49 -2.34 13.77
CA VAL A 120 -7.57 -1.61 13.11
C VAL A 120 -8.07 -2.47 11.97
N ASP A 121 -9.27 -3.01 12.12
CA ASP A 121 -9.93 -3.83 11.12
C ASP A 121 -11.21 -3.13 10.65
N SER A 122 -11.32 -2.96 9.33
CA SER A 122 -12.48 -2.35 8.68
C SER A 122 -13.80 -3.06 8.98
N GLN A 123 -13.80 -4.35 9.35
CA GLN A 123 -15.00 -5.07 9.80
C GLN A 123 -15.59 -4.49 11.09
N PHE A 124 -14.76 -3.97 11.98
CA PHE A 124 -15.17 -3.40 13.28
C PHE A 124 -15.24 -1.88 13.27
N ARG A 125 -15.42 -1.29 12.07
CA ARG A 125 -15.61 0.16 11.90
C ARG A 125 -16.89 0.67 12.56
N GLU A 126 -16.94 1.98 12.81
CA GLU A 126 -18.16 2.63 13.28
C GLU A 126 -19.24 2.61 12.17
N VAL A 127 -20.45 2.22 12.57
CA VAL A 127 -21.65 2.16 11.72
C VAL A 127 -21.42 1.43 10.38
N PRO A 128 -21.05 0.12 10.38
CA PRO A 128 -20.65 -0.60 9.16
C PRO A 128 -21.69 -0.58 8.03
N ALA A 129 -22.98 -0.47 8.36
CA ALA A 129 -24.07 -0.41 7.40
C ALA A 129 -24.15 0.92 6.61
N MET A 130 -23.49 1.97 7.10
CA MET A 130 -23.52 3.32 6.51
C MET A 130 -22.12 3.83 6.12
N SER A 131 -21.08 3.01 6.29
CA SER A 131 -19.69 3.39 6.01
C SER A 131 -19.01 2.39 5.08
N SER A 132 -18.09 2.89 4.26
CA SER A 132 -17.27 2.07 3.35
C SER A 132 -16.14 1.37 4.12
N ALA A 133 -15.68 0.23 3.61
CA ALA A 133 -14.47 -0.41 4.12
C ALA A 133 -13.20 0.43 3.89
N THR A 134 -13.22 1.41 2.98
CA THR A 134 -12.07 2.26 2.62
C THR A 134 -12.19 3.71 3.03
N ASP A 135 -13.30 4.11 3.64
CA ASP A 135 -13.48 5.43 4.27
C ASP A 135 -14.40 5.26 5.48
N PHE A 136 -13.79 5.20 6.65
CA PHE A 136 -14.51 4.92 7.89
C PHE A 136 -13.85 5.51 9.12
N PHE A 137 -14.63 5.53 10.20
CA PHE A 137 -14.11 5.84 11.53
C PHE A 137 -13.95 4.57 12.35
N PHE A 138 -12.86 4.49 13.11
CA PHE A 138 -12.60 3.44 14.08
C PHE A 138 -12.38 4.06 15.47
N ARG A 139 -12.90 3.40 16.50
CA ARG A 139 -12.78 3.87 17.89
C ARG A 139 -12.11 2.80 18.75
N PRO A 140 -10.91 3.06 19.29
CA PRO A 140 -10.33 2.16 20.30
C PRO A 140 -11.21 2.15 21.55
N VAL A 141 -11.20 1.02 22.29
CA VAL A 141 -12.01 0.83 23.51
C VAL A 141 -11.78 1.93 24.54
N ALA A 142 -10.53 2.38 24.68
CA ALA A 142 -10.16 3.52 25.50
C ALA A 142 -9.30 4.49 24.68
N PRO A 143 -9.46 5.81 24.86
CA PRO A 143 -8.57 6.79 24.26
C PRO A 143 -7.13 6.59 24.75
N ILE A 144 -6.17 6.60 23.83
CA ILE A 144 -4.75 6.55 24.18
C ILE A 144 -4.27 7.99 24.35
N LYS A 145 -3.70 8.28 25.51
CA LYS A 145 -3.32 9.64 25.90
C LYS A 145 -1.87 9.93 25.53
N ASN A 146 -1.54 11.21 25.41
CA ASN A 146 -0.16 11.68 25.31
C ASN A 146 0.70 10.94 24.27
N VAL A 147 0.10 10.62 23.12
CA VAL A 147 0.79 9.91 22.05
C VAL A 147 1.76 10.86 21.38
N MET A 148 3.00 10.42 21.24
CA MET A 148 4.07 11.20 20.61
C MET A 148 4.50 10.66 19.27
N ARG A 149 4.22 9.40 19.02
CA ARG A 149 4.55 8.75 17.76
C ARG A 149 3.46 7.75 17.40
N VAL A 150 3.12 7.71 16.12
CA VAL A 150 2.33 6.65 15.53
C VAL A 150 3.10 6.02 14.37
N ARG A 151 2.95 4.71 14.20
CA ARG A 151 3.63 3.94 13.16
C ARG A 151 2.77 2.78 12.71
N ILE A 152 2.73 2.51 11.41
CA ILE A 152 2.16 1.26 10.88
C ILE A 152 3.19 0.14 11.05
N THR A 153 2.79 -0.99 11.64
CA THR A 153 3.66 -2.17 11.82
C THR A 153 3.36 -3.26 10.80
N SER A 154 2.09 -3.45 10.44
CA SER A 154 1.66 -4.34 9.36
C SER A 154 0.39 -3.80 8.71
N ILE A 155 0.15 -4.17 7.46
CA ILE A 155 -1.12 -4.00 6.77
C ILE A 155 -1.38 -5.20 5.87
N GLU A 156 -2.63 -5.64 5.87
CA GLU A 156 -3.16 -6.71 5.03
C GLU A 156 -4.16 -6.09 4.05
N ALA A 157 -3.67 -5.64 2.90
CA ALA A 157 -4.47 -4.94 1.90
C ALA A 157 -4.93 -5.89 0.79
N PRO A 158 -6.24 -6.11 0.59
CA PRO A 158 -6.72 -7.00 -0.45
C PRO A 158 -6.50 -6.37 -1.84
N ASN A 159 -5.81 -7.08 -2.75
CA ASN A 159 -5.61 -6.68 -4.15
C ASN A 159 -6.62 -7.36 -5.08
N ASN A 160 -7.88 -7.49 -4.64
CA ASN A 160 -8.96 -8.15 -5.39
C ASN A 160 -9.97 -7.16 -6.00
N TYR A 161 -9.78 -5.86 -5.78
CA TYR A 161 -10.66 -4.84 -6.35
C TYR A 161 -10.46 -4.68 -7.86
N TYR A 162 -11.52 -4.22 -8.51
CA TYR A 162 -11.56 -4.07 -9.96
C TYR A 162 -10.68 -2.93 -10.47
N ILE A 163 -9.86 -3.25 -11.47
CA ILE A 163 -9.10 -2.27 -12.24
C ILE A 163 -10.05 -1.47 -13.14
N PHE A 164 -10.98 -2.17 -13.81
CA PHE A 164 -11.88 -1.59 -14.79
C PHE A 164 -13.25 -1.35 -14.15
N THR A 165 -13.62 -0.09 -13.95
CA THR A 165 -14.89 0.32 -13.33
C THR A 165 -15.43 1.60 -13.96
N ALA A 166 -16.74 1.82 -13.86
CA ALA A 166 -17.38 3.09 -14.19
C ALA A 166 -16.83 4.22 -13.32
N GLY A 167 -16.58 3.96 -12.03
CA GLY A 167 -16.00 4.93 -11.09
C GLY A 167 -14.62 5.44 -11.50
N ARG A 168 -13.79 4.57 -12.11
CA ARG A 168 -12.48 4.93 -12.70
C ARG A 168 -12.58 5.44 -14.14
N ARG A 169 -13.79 5.45 -14.73
CA ARG A 169 -14.09 5.89 -16.10
C ARG A 169 -13.23 5.20 -17.17
N ASN A 170 -12.83 3.96 -16.89
CA ASN A 170 -11.94 3.20 -17.76
C ASN A 170 -12.63 1.97 -18.38
N ILE A 171 -13.95 2.00 -18.52
CA ILE A 171 -14.75 1.00 -19.24
C ILE A 171 -15.45 1.57 -20.47
N PHE A 172 -15.17 2.84 -20.83
CA PHE A 172 -15.87 3.58 -21.88
C PHE A 172 -14.95 3.99 -23.03
N LEU A 173 -15.43 3.88 -24.26
CA LEU A 173 -14.82 4.41 -25.50
C LEU A 173 -15.95 4.83 -26.45
N SER A 174 -15.67 5.70 -27.42
CA SER A 174 -16.61 5.88 -28.54
C SER A 174 -15.97 5.38 -29.83
N VAL A 175 -16.74 4.65 -30.63
CA VAL A 175 -16.35 4.23 -31.97
C VAL A 175 -17.21 4.94 -33.01
N THR A 176 -16.60 5.39 -34.10
CA THR A 176 -17.29 5.98 -35.25
C THR A 176 -16.99 5.15 -36.49
N VAL A 177 -18.03 4.67 -37.16
CA VAL A 177 -17.95 3.97 -38.45
C VAL A 177 -18.84 4.68 -39.46
N GLY A 178 -18.24 5.26 -40.50
CA GLY A 178 -18.96 6.15 -41.42
C GLY A 178 -19.58 7.34 -40.68
N ALA A 179 -20.91 7.43 -40.67
CA ALA A 179 -21.66 8.49 -39.98
C ALA A 179 -22.21 8.06 -38.60
N THR A 180 -22.05 6.80 -38.22
CA THR A 180 -22.59 6.25 -36.97
C THR A 180 -21.53 6.32 -35.88
N THR A 181 -21.86 6.97 -34.76
CA THR A 181 -21.03 6.97 -33.55
C THR A 181 -21.76 6.23 -32.45
N ALA A 182 -21.09 5.24 -31.84
CA ALA A 182 -21.62 4.44 -30.75
C ALA A 182 -20.71 4.54 -29.51
N LEU A 183 -21.32 4.58 -28.33
CA LEU A 183 -20.60 4.46 -27.05
C LEU A 183 -20.42 2.98 -26.74
N ILE A 184 -19.16 2.57 -26.58
CA ILE A 184 -18.78 1.25 -26.12
C ILE A 184 -18.67 1.28 -24.60
N THR A 185 -19.35 0.34 -23.95
CA THR A 185 -19.30 0.14 -22.50
C THR A 185 -18.95 -1.31 -22.22
N LEU A 186 -17.91 -1.53 -21.42
CA LEU A 186 -17.53 -2.85 -20.95
C LEU A 186 -18.10 -3.11 -19.55
N ALA A 187 -18.23 -4.38 -19.18
CA ALA A 187 -18.55 -4.74 -17.81
C ALA A 187 -17.41 -4.36 -16.85
N GLU A 188 -17.72 -4.15 -15.58
CA GLU A 188 -16.69 -3.92 -14.56
C GLU A 188 -15.97 -5.22 -14.22
N GLY A 189 -14.67 -5.15 -13.96
CA GLY A 189 -13.90 -6.32 -13.58
C GLY A 189 -12.39 -6.18 -13.69
N ASN A 190 -11.72 -7.34 -13.62
CA ASN A 190 -10.31 -7.51 -13.88
C ASN A 190 -10.16 -8.36 -15.14
N TYR A 191 -9.48 -7.83 -16.15
CA TYR A 191 -9.27 -8.49 -17.43
C TYR A 191 -7.80 -8.81 -17.64
N THR A 192 -7.48 -9.96 -18.21
CA THR A 192 -6.22 -10.11 -18.94
C THR A 192 -6.31 -9.34 -20.27
N ALA A 193 -5.16 -9.13 -20.93
CA ALA A 193 -5.18 -8.47 -22.23
C ALA A 193 -5.94 -9.29 -23.30
N GLY A 194 -5.93 -10.63 -23.18
CA GLY A 194 -6.74 -11.52 -24.02
C GLY A 194 -8.24 -11.36 -23.74
N ASP A 195 -8.65 -11.45 -22.47
CA ASP A 195 -10.08 -11.28 -22.09
C ASP A 195 -10.63 -9.92 -22.53
N MET A 196 -9.78 -8.88 -22.48
CA MET A 196 -10.14 -7.54 -22.95
C MET A 196 -10.31 -7.48 -24.47
N ALA A 197 -9.50 -8.21 -25.24
CA ALA A 197 -9.66 -8.29 -26.69
C ALA A 197 -11.04 -8.87 -27.04
N ASP A 198 -11.38 -9.99 -26.41
CA ASP A 198 -12.66 -10.69 -26.61
C ASP A 198 -13.84 -9.81 -26.18
N ALA A 199 -13.77 -9.19 -24.99
CA ALA A 199 -14.82 -8.32 -24.48
C ALA A 199 -15.03 -7.08 -25.38
N LEU A 200 -13.94 -6.48 -25.87
CA LEU A 200 -14.01 -5.32 -26.75
C LEU A 200 -14.57 -5.69 -28.12
N GLU A 201 -14.21 -6.85 -28.68
CA GLU A 201 -14.75 -7.35 -29.94
C GLU A 201 -16.26 -7.53 -29.87
N VAL A 202 -16.76 -8.19 -28.82
CA VAL A 202 -18.20 -8.38 -28.58
C VAL A 202 -18.89 -7.02 -28.50
N ALA A 203 -18.39 -6.11 -27.66
CA ALA A 203 -19.02 -4.81 -27.45
C ALA A 203 -19.02 -3.94 -28.73
N LEU A 204 -17.96 -3.97 -29.53
CA LEU A 204 -17.91 -3.27 -30.82
C LEU A 204 -18.95 -3.81 -31.81
N ASN A 205 -19.05 -5.13 -31.92
CA ASN A 205 -19.95 -5.80 -32.85
C ASN A 205 -21.43 -5.61 -32.47
N GLU A 206 -21.74 -5.62 -31.17
CA GLU A 206 -23.10 -5.33 -30.67
C GLU A 206 -23.49 -3.87 -30.89
N ALA A 207 -22.57 -2.92 -30.72
CA ALA A 207 -22.87 -1.49 -30.75
C ALA A 207 -23.03 -0.90 -32.17
N VAL A 208 -22.26 -1.39 -33.14
CA VAL A 208 -22.23 -0.83 -34.50
C VAL A 208 -23.08 -1.62 -35.49
N GLY A 209 -23.16 -2.96 -35.33
CA GLY A 209 -23.79 -3.87 -36.29
C GLY A 209 -23.11 -3.88 -37.68
N GLY A 210 -23.39 -4.92 -38.50
CA GLY A 210 -22.84 -5.03 -39.86
C GLY A 210 -21.69 -6.04 -39.99
N THR A 211 -20.66 -5.71 -40.79
CA THR A 211 -19.46 -6.56 -40.93
C THR A 211 -18.65 -6.56 -39.64
N PRO A 212 -18.07 -7.70 -39.24
CA PRO A 212 -17.52 -7.81 -37.91
C PRO A 212 -16.22 -7.02 -37.75
N PHE A 213 -16.09 -6.40 -36.59
CA PHE A 213 -14.81 -6.09 -35.99
C PHE A 213 -14.13 -7.39 -35.55
N THR A 214 -12.80 -7.41 -35.67
CA THR A 214 -11.94 -8.41 -35.02
C THR A 214 -10.89 -7.70 -34.18
N VAL A 215 -10.76 -8.08 -32.91
CA VAL A 215 -9.80 -7.50 -31.97
C VAL A 215 -8.81 -8.58 -31.54
N THR A 216 -7.52 -8.30 -31.67
CA THR A 216 -6.47 -9.23 -31.24
C THR A 216 -5.44 -8.52 -30.36
N PHE A 217 -4.83 -9.29 -29.46
CA PHE A 217 -3.71 -8.86 -28.64
C PHE A 217 -2.47 -9.69 -28.97
N SER A 218 -1.32 -9.04 -29.11
CA SER A 218 -0.03 -9.69 -29.33
C SER A 218 0.79 -9.69 -28.06
N GLU A 219 1.03 -10.87 -27.46
CA GLU A 219 1.87 -11.00 -26.26
C GLU A 219 3.33 -10.58 -26.51
N ILE A 220 3.81 -10.68 -27.75
CA ILE A 220 5.18 -10.31 -28.12
C ILE A 220 5.36 -8.79 -28.14
N THR A 221 4.41 -8.07 -28.73
CA THR A 221 4.52 -6.61 -28.88
C THR A 221 3.82 -5.86 -27.75
N GLY A 222 2.95 -6.53 -26.99
CA GLY A 222 2.08 -5.93 -25.99
C GLY A 222 1.00 -5.04 -26.58
N LYS A 223 0.66 -5.18 -27.87
CA LYS A 223 -0.23 -4.26 -28.60
C LYS A 223 -1.56 -4.88 -28.99
N PHE A 224 -2.59 -4.05 -29.00
CA PHE A 224 -3.90 -4.39 -29.56
C PHE A 224 -3.94 -4.06 -31.06
N THR A 225 -4.59 -4.92 -31.82
CA THR A 225 -4.94 -4.68 -33.23
C THR A 225 -6.44 -4.84 -33.39
N ILE A 226 -7.11 -3.76 -33.78
CA ILE A 226 -8.54 -3.72 -34.07
C ILE A 226 -8.69 -3.64 -35.58
N THR A 227 -9.47 -4.53 -36.15
CA THR A 227 -9.72 -4.58 -37.58
C THR A 227 -11.20 -4.54 -37.88
N HIS A 228 -11.55 -3.95 -39.01
CA HIS A 228 -12.90 -3.97 -39.54
C HIS A 228 -12.82 -4.35 -41.02
N ALA A 229 -13.69 -5.25 -41.49
CA ALA A 229 -13.49 -5.94 -42.77
C ALA A 229 -13.52 -5.02 -44.01
N THR A 230 -14.25 -3.90 -43.96
CA THR A 230 -14.54 -3.09 -45.16
C THR A 230 -14.60 -1.58 -44.93
N ALA A 231 -15.09 -1.12 -43.77
CA ALA A 231 -15.30 0.30 -43.50
C ALA A 231 -14.21 0.90 -42.61
N ALA A 232 -13.81 2.14 -42.91
CA ALA A 232 -12.92 2.92 -42.06
C ALA A 232 -13.65 3.30 -40.77
N PHE A 233 -12.89 3.34 -39.67
CA PHE A 233 -13.42 3.67 -38.36
C PHE A 233 -12.43 4.53 -37.57
N SER A 234 -12.94 5.16 -36.53
CA SER A 234 -12.12 5.84 -35.53
C SER A 234 -12.59 5.49 -34.12
N ILE A 235 -11.66 5.49 -33.17
CA ILE A 235 -11.92 5.31 -31.75
C ILE A 235 -11.55 6.61 -31.04
N ASN A 236 -12.51 7.24 -30.40
CA ASN A 236 -12.29 8.34 -29.50
C ASN A 236 -12.07 7.80 -28.07
N THR A 237 -10.85 7.96 -27.57
CA THR A 237 -10.42 7.53 -26.23
C THR A 237 -10.81 8.51 -25.13
N THR A 238 -11.37 9.66 -25.50
CA THR A 238 -11.92 10.68 -24.59
C THR A 238 -13.37 10.96 -25.00
N PRO A 239 -14.29 10.00 -24.81
CA PRO A 239 -15.68 10.19 -25.21
C PRO A 239 -16.28 11.41 -24.48
N THR A 240 -16.92 12.29 -25.25
CA THR A 240 -17.49 13.53 -24.71
C THR A 240 -18.88 13.24 -24.14
N GLY A 241 -19.12 13.65 -22.89
CA GLY A 241 -20.45 13.66 -22.27
C GLY A 241 -20.44 13.10 -20.86
N GLY A 242 -20.89 13.91 -19.88
CA GLY A 242 -21.17 13.47 -18.51
C GLY A 242 -20.03 12.67 -17.85
N GLU A 243 -20.40 11.52 -17.29
CA GLU A 243 -19.52 10.66 -16.48
C GLU A 243 -18.46 9.91 -17.30
N TYR A 244 -18.54 9.92 -18.63
CA TYR A 244 -17.62 9.19 -19.51
C TYR A 244 -16.32 9.94 -19.79
N TYR A 245 -16.34 11.27 -19.63
CA TYR A 245 -15.19 12.11 -19.88
C TYR A 245 -14.22 12.09 -18.70
N PHE A 246 -12.95 11.85 -18.96
CA PHE A 246 -11.91 11.86 -17.96
C PHE A 246 -10.63 12.53 -18.46
N ASP A 247 -10.46 13.81 -18.12
CA ASP A 247 -9.27 14.55 -18.53
C ASP A 247 -8.12 14.33 -17.55
N ARG A 248 -7.32 13.31 -17.83
CA ARG A 248 -6.02 13.13 -17.20
C ARG A 248 -4.94 13.18 -18.27
N SER A 249 -3.79 13.75 -17.94
CA SER A 249 -2.59 13.71 -18.79
C SER A 249 -2.07 12.28 -18.93
N PHE A 250 -2.32 11.45 -17.92
CA PHE A 250 -1.95 10.03 -17.86
C PHE A 250 -3.14 9.23 -17.34
N ALA A 251 -3.40 8.05 -17.91
CA ALA A 251 -4.58 7.21 -17.59
C ALA A 251 -5.93 7.90 -17.90
N TRP A 252 -6.11 8.34 -19.15
CA TRP A 252 -7.34 8.95 -19.68
C TRP A 252 -8.48 7.93 -19.94
N GLY A 253 -8.56 6.86 -19.14
CA GLY A 253 -9.57 5.81 -19.28
C GLY A 253 -9.12 4.62 -20.12
N LEU A 254 -10.09 3.91 -20.71
CA LEU A 254 -9.87 2.61 -21.35
C LEU A 254 -8.85 2.70 -22.50
N GLY A 255 -8.85 3.79 -23.27
CA GLY A 255 -7.91 3.98 -24.37
C GLY A 255 -6.45 3.97 -23.90
N ALA A 256 -6.16 4.53 -22.72
CA ALA A 256 -4.81 4.49 -22.14
C ALA A 256 -4.41 3.06 -21.75
N ASN A 257 -5.35 2.27 -21.22
CA ASN A 257 -5.11 0.86 -20.88
C ASN A 257 -4.85 0.02 -22.13
N LEU A 258 -5.55 0.30 -23.25
CA LEU A 258 -5.35 -0.36 -24.54
C LEU A 258 -4.08 0.09 -25.28
N GLY A 259 -3.40 1.14 -24.82
CA GLY A 259 -2.22 1.71 -25.48
C GLY A 259 -2.53 2.62 -26.68
N LEU A 260 -3.76 3.13 -26.78
CA LEU A 260 -4.17 4.11 -27.79
C LEU A 260 -3.88 5.53 -27.30
N SER A 261 -3.37 6.39 -28.17
CA SER A 261 -3.15 7.81 -27.87
C SER A 261 -4.43 8.52 -27.41
N LYS A 262 -4.25 9.55 -26.59
CA LYS A 262 -5.34 10.41 -26.11
C LYS A 262 -5.98 11.14 -27.29
N GLY A 263 -7.31 11.11 -27.37
CA GLY A 263 -8.09 11.73 -28.44
C GLY A 263 -8.63 10.72 -29.44
N VAL A 264 -8.60 11.06 -30.73
CA VAL A 264 -9.19 10.23 -31.79
C VAL A 264 -8.09 9.45 -32.53
N ALA A 265 -8.16 8.13 -32.45
CA ALA A 265 -7.31 7.21 -33.20
C ALA A 265 -8.09 6.68 -34.43
N THR A 266 -7.53 6.83 -35.63
CA THR A 266 -8.22 6.49 -36.89
C THR A 266 -7.59 5.26 -37.53
N SER A 267 -8.40 4.35 -38.05
CA SER A 267 -7.93 3.18 -38.79
C SER A 267 -7.21 3.58 -40.08
N SER A 268 -6.26 2.76 -40.51
CA SER A 268 -5.59 2.85 -41.80
C SER A 268 -5.88 1.63 -42.68
N ALA A 269 -5.66 1.75 -43.99
CA ALA A 269 -5.90 0.65 -44.91
C ALA A 269 -4.92 -0.51 -44.63
N GLY A 270 -5.49 -1.70 -44.40
CA GLY A 270 -4.75 -2.96 -44.28
C GLY A 270 -4.69 -3.72 -45.61
N THR A 271 -4.63 -5.05 -45.53
CA THR A 271 -4.66 -5.91 -46.72
C THR A 271 -6.08 -6.02 -47.28
N GLY A 272 -6.23 -5.83 -48.60
CA GLY A 272 -7.52 -5.91 -49.28
C GLY A 272 -8.42 -4.72 -48.94
N THR A 273 -9.65 -5.00 -48.50
CA THR A 273 -10.63 -3.98 -48.06
C THR A 273 -10.56 -3.70 -46.56
N THR A 274 -9.73 -4.43 -45.82
CA THR A 274 -9.65 -4.37 -44.37
C THR A 274 -9.14 -3.03 -43.90
N GLN A 275 -9.70 -2.51 -42.82
CA GLN A 275 -9.23 -1.33 -42.12
C GLN A 275 -8.68 -1.76 -40.76
N VAL A 276 -7.54 -1.20 -40.38
CA VAL A 276 -6.73 -1.67 -39.25
C VAL A 276 -6.32 -0.49 -38.39
N LEU A 277 -6.51 -0.62 -37.08
CA LEU A 277 -5.99 0.27 -36.06
C LEU A 277 -5.12 -0.54 -35.11
N VAL A 278 -3.85 -0.17 -34.97
CA VAL A 278 -2.90 -0.78 -34.03
C VAL A 278 -2.63 0.21 -32.91
N SER A 279 -2.52 -0.28 -31.67
CA SER A 279 -2.19 0.57 -30.53
C SER A 279 -0.79 1.22 -30.69
N ASP A 280 -0.68 2.47 -30.24
CA ASP A 280 0.55 3.26 -30.35
C ASP A 280 1.62 2.74 -29.37
N SER A 281 1.19 2.39 -28.15
CA SER A 281 2.02 1.87 -27.07
C SER A 281 1.57 0.49 -26.62
N CYS A 282 2.37 -0.12 -25.74
CA CYS A 282 2.02 -1.36 -25.08
C CYS A 282 0.85 -1.12 -24.12
N ALA A 283 -0.05 -2.10 -24.06
CA ALA A 283 -1.20 -2.08 -23.19
C ALA A 283 -0.77 -2.21 -21.72
N ASN A 284 -1.50 -1.56 -20.81
CA ASN A 284 -1.20 -1.57 -19.37
C ASN A 284 -2.42 -2.01 -18.56
N PHE A 285 -2.32 -3.21 -18.01
CA PHE A 285 -3.37 -3.90 -17.23
C PHE A 285 -2.91 -4.18 -15.79
N ALA A 286 -1.80 -3.59 -15.35
CA ALA A 286 -1.27 -3.80 -14.00
C ALA A 286 -2.18 -3.20 -12.90
N GLY A 287 -2.96 -2.18 -13.24
CA GLY A 287 -3.77 -1.44 -12.27
C GLY A 287 -2.93 -0.53 -11.38
N ASP A 288 -3.30 -0.40 -10.10
CA ASP A 288 -2.51 0.38 -9.15
C ASP A 288 -1.39 -0.47 -8.56
N ASN A 289 -0.17 0.08 -8.54
CA ASN A 289 0.99 -0.57 -7.92
C ASN A 289 1.09 -0.28 -6.41
N TYR A 290 0.33 0.68 -5.92
CA TYR A 290 0.31 1.08 -4.53
C TYR A 290 -0.99 1.77 -4.17
N LEU A 291 -1.30 1.75 -2.87
CA LEU A 291 -2.37 2.50 -2.25
C LEU A 291 -1.79 3.47 -1.22
N LEU A 292 -2.54 4.52 -0.91
CA LEU A 292 -2.19 5.49 0.13
C LEU A 292 -3.11 5.28 1.32
N LEU A 293 -2.53 4.94 2.46
CA LEU A 293 -3.26 4.81 3.72
C LEU A 293 -3.21 6.15 4.47
N CYS A 294 -4.35 6.82 4.56
CA CYS A 294 -4.52 8.02 5.37
C CYS A 294 -5.15 7.63 6.71
N VAL A 295 -4.55 8.09 7.80
CA VAL A 295 -5.11 7.95 9.15
C VAL A 295 -5.11 9.33 9.79
N ASN A 296 -6.30 9.87 10.10
CA ASN A 296 -6.46 11.25 10.57
C ASN A 296 -5.71 12.26 9.67
N ASP A 297 -5.07 13.25 10.29
CA ASP A 297 -4.16 14.24 9.71
C ASP A 297 -2.69 13.79 9.81
N TYR A 298 -2.41 12.49 9.86
CA TYR A 298 -1.04 11.99 10.03
C TYR A 298 -0.31 11.97 8.68
N GLU A 299 0.62 12.91 8.51
CA GLU A 299 1.31 13.18 7.23
C GLU A 299 2.75 12.64 7.27
N CYS A 300 3.01 11.49 6.65
CA CYS A 300 4.36 10.97 6.41
C CYS A 300 4.72 10.98 4.92
N VAL A 301 3.74 10.69 4.06
CA VAL A 301 3.88 10.64 2.61
C VAL A 301 3.17 11.85 2.01
N ARG A 302 3.84 12.52 1.06
CA ARG A 302 3.32 13.61 0.26
C ARG A 302 3.43 13.24 -1.21
N GLN A 303 2.33 13.33 -1.94
CA GLN A 303 2.28 13.03 -3.36
C GLN A 303 1.64 14.18 -4.12
N THR A 304 2.40 14.77 -5.04
CA THR A 304 1.87 15.75 -5.99
C THR A 304 1.10 15.03 -7.08
N VAL A 305 -0.13 15.45 -7.31
CA VAL A 305 -1.00 14.96 -8.38
C VAL A 305 -1.38 16.12 -9.28
N ALA A 306 -1.15 15.96 -10.58
CA ALA A 306 -1.57 16.93 -11.59
C ALA A 306 -2.72 16.33 -12.41
N THR A 307 -3.83 17.04 -12.49
CA THR A 307 -4.98 16.72 -13.34
C THR A 307 -5.27 17.89 -14.25
N THR A 308 -5.84 17.63 -15.43
CA THR A 308 -6.25 18.70 -16.35
C THR A 308 -7.77 18.77 -16.31
N ASP A 309 -8.35 19.96 -16.21
CA ASP A 309 -9.80 20.09 -16.30
C ASP A 309 -10.28 20.10 -17.77
N SER A 310 -11.60 20.03 -17.99
CA SER A 310 -12.18 20.06 -19.34
C SER A 310 -11.83 21.31 -20.17
N ALA A 311 -11.29 22.36 -19.55
CA ALA A 311 -10.83 23.58 -20.22
C ALA A 311 -9.32 23.53 -20.55
N GLY A 312 -8.64 22.43 -20.27
CA GLY A 312 -7.21 22.27 -20.50
C GLY A 312 -6.33 22.88 -19.41
N VAL A 313 -6.89 23.31 -18.27
CA VAL A 313 -6.12 23.93 -17.18
C VAL A 313 -5.56 22.85 -16.26
N VAL A 314 -4.25 22.89 -16.05
CA VAL A 314 -3.56 21.97 -15.13
C VAL A 314 -3.80 22.40 -13.69
N GLN A 315 -4.49 21.55 -12.93
CA GLN A 315 -4.67 21.64 -11.49
C GLN A 315 -3.63 20.77 -10.79
N VAL A 316 -2.89 21.34 -9.84
CA VAL A 316 -1.88 20.62 -9.06
C VAL A 316 -2.33 20.54 -7.60
N ASN A 317 -2.56 19.31 -7.14
CA ASN A 317 -2.98 19.00 -5.79
C ASN A 317 -1.91 18.19 -5.04
N GLU A 318 -1.96 18.22 -3.72
CA GLU A 318 -1.10 17.40 -2.86
C GLU A 318 -1.96 16.41 -2.06
N ILE A 319 -1.66 15.12 -2.19
CA ILE A 319 -2.23 14.07 -1.34
C ILE A 319 -1.26 13.81 -0.20
N LYS A 320 -1.81 13.72 1.01
CA LYS A 320 -1.05 13.44 2.22
C LYS A 320 -1.56 12.19 2.90
N ALA A 321 -0.66 11.28 3.24
CA ALA A 321 -0.98 9.98 3.80
C ALA A 321 0.01 9.58 4.89
N LEU A 322 -0.39 8.64 5.74
CA LEU A 322 0.49 8.06 6.76
C LEU A 322 1.45 7.03 6.14
N ALA A 323 0.99 6.27 5.14
CA ALA A 323 1.80 5.25 4.50
C ALA A 323 1.48 5.09 3.02
N LYS A 324 2.51 4.74 2.25
CA LYS A 324 2.39 4.16 0.91
C LYS A 324 2.46 2.64 1.05
N VAL A 325 1.37 1.96 0.70
CA VAL A 325 1.22 0.51 0.74
C VAL A 325 1.53 -0.03 -0.64
N VAL A 326 2.64 -0.76 -0.80
CA VAL A 326 3.01 -1.32 -2.11
C VAL A 326 2.27 -2.63 -2.34
N LEU A 327 1.57 -2.74 -3.47
CA LEU A 327 0.88 -3.96 -3.86
C LEU A 327 1.85 -4.83 -4.66
N ARG A 328 2.50 -5.79 -3.98
CA ARG A 328 3.46 -6.72 -4.60
C ARG A 328 2.77 -7.92 -5.24
N GLU A 329 1.66 -8.34 -4.64
CA GLU A 329 0.95 -9.52 -5.07
C GLU A 329 0.14 -9.26 -6.35
N PRO A 330 -0.02 -10.27 -7.22
CA PRO A 330 -0.93 -10.18 -8.36
C PRO A 330 -2.36 -9.86 -7.96
N LYS A 331 -3.19 -9.51 -8.95
CA LYS A 331 -4.63 -9.33 -8.72
C LYS A 331 -5.26 -10.60 -8.13
N ASN A 332 -6.25 -10.41 -7.26
CA ASN A 332 -6.98 -11.42 -6.50
C ASN A 332 -6.22 -12.07 -5.32
N TYR A 333 -5.05 -11.55 -4.97
CA TYR A 333 -4.32 -11.95 -3.75
C TYR A 333 -4.36 -10.83 -2.70
N VAL A 334 -4.05 -11.17 -1.44
CA VAL A 334 -3.90 -10.18 -0.36
C VAL A 334 -2.45 -9.73 -0.34
N ALA A 335 -2.21 -8.42 -0.47
CA ALA A 335 -0.89 -7.83 -0.31
C ALA A 335 -0.61 -7.65 1.19
N PHE A 336 0.44 -8.33 1.66
CA PHE A 336 0.98 -8.15 3.00
C PHE A 336 2.14 -7.17 2.94
N ASP A 337 2.08 -6.11 3.74
CA ASP A 337 3.16 -5.15 3.84
C ASP A 337 3.50 -4.91 5.31
N ASP A 338 4.67 -5.39 5.71
CA ASP A 338 5.18 -5.34 7.07
C ASP A 338 6.26 -4.25 7.22
N TYR A 339 6.99 -4.32 8.33
CA TYR A 339 8.10 -3.42 8.63
C TYR A 339 9.41 -3.78 7.90
N ALA A 340 9.52 -4.97 7.29
CA ALA A 340 10.70 -5.33 6.52
C ALA A 340 10.81 -4.50 5.23
N SER A 341 9.68 -4.02 4.71
CA SER A 341 9.63 -2.98 3.70
C SER A 341 10.24 -1.68 4.26
N GLN A 342 11.46 -1.32 3.82
CA GLN A 342 12.28 -0.17 4.26
C GLN A 342 11.65 1.24 4.10
N HIS A 343 10.34 1.34 3.91
CA HIS A 343 9.61 2.59 3.78
C HIS A 343 9.25 3.14 5.17
N ILE A 344 9.48 4.44 5.37
CA ILE A 344 9.03 5.13 6.58
C ILE A 344 7.49 5.19 6.56
N LYS A 345 6.86 4.65 7.60
CA LYS A 345 5.40 4.62 7.81
C LYS A 345 5.07 5.16 9.21
N GLU A 346 5.75 6.23 9.60
CA GLU A 346 5.82 6.75 10.97
C GLU A 346 5.66 8.26 10.99
N VAL A 347 4.92 8.77 11.97
CA VAL A 347 4.81 10.19 12.26
C VAL A 347 5.14 10.41 13.73
N VAL A 348 6.07 11.34 13.99
CA VAL A 348 6.35 11.88 15.32
C VAL A 348 5.65 13.22 15.44
N PHE A 349 4.80 13.37 16.43
CA PHE A 349 4.07 14.60 16.65
C PHE A 349 4.96 15.68 17.27
N GLN A 350 4.72 16.93 16.89
CA GLN A 350 5.38 18.09 17.52
C GLN A 350 4.90 18.32 18.95
N THR A 351 3.69 17.87 19.27
CA THR A 351 3.13 17.95 20.62
C THR A 351 2.42 16.64 20.91
N PRO A 352 2.45 16.14 22.16
CA PRO A 352 1.66 14.97 22.54
C PRO A 352 0.19 15.17 22.17
N ARG A 353 -0.42 14.16 21.53
CA ARG A 353 -1.83 14.19 21.11
C ARG A 353 -2.56 12.97 21.64
N ASP A 354 -3.85 13.13 21.94
CA ASP A 354 -4.72 12.02 22.31
C ASP A 354 -5.31 11.35 21.07
N ILE A 355 -5.36 10.02 21.08
CA ILE A 355 -6.01 9.22 20.04
C ILE A 355 -7.31 8.64 20.60
N ALA A 356 -8.41 9.31 20.31
CA ALA A 356 -9.76 8.87 20.71
C ALA A 356 -10.56 8.24 19.56
N ARG A 357 -10.25 8.60 18.31
CA ARG A 357 -10.92 8.13 17.10
C ARG A 357 -9.95 8.24 15.93
N LEU A 358 -10.02 7.28 15.02
CA LEU A 358 -9.22 7.23 13.80
C LEU A 358 -10.16 7.39 12.60
N HIS A 359 -9.92 8.36 11.74
CA HIS A 359 -10.48 8.42 10.39
C HIS A 359 -9.52 7.71 9.46
N VAL A 360 -9.94 6.56 8.93
CA VAL A 360 -9.13 5.71 8.07
C VAL A 360 -9.65 5.86 6.64
N ARG A 361 -8.74 6.18 5.71
CA ARG A 361 -9.02 6.18 4.29
C ARG A 361 -7.96 5.41 3.50
N LEU A 362 -8.39 4.58 2.57
CA LEU A 362 -7.53 3.87 1.62
C LEU A 362 -7.75 4.44 0.23
N LEU A 363 -6.76 5.18 -0.26
CA LEU A 363 -6.86 5.99 -1.48
C LEU A 363 -6.05 5.39 -2.62
N SER A 364 -6.54 5.61 -3.83
CA SER A 364 -5.82 5.36 -5.08
C SER A 364 -4.66 6.36 -5.25
N PRO A 365 -3.76 6.15 -6.23
CA PRO A 365 -2.73 7.12 -6.61
C PRO A 365 -3.25 8.52 -6.94
N TYR A 366 -4.54 8.67 -7.25
CA TYR A 366 -5.16 9.95 -7.59
C TYR A 366 -5.92 10.59 -6.42
N GLY A 367 -5.94 9.93 -5.25
CA GLY A 367 -6.56 10.47 -4.03
C GLY A 367 -8.04 10.09 -3.86
N ASP A 368 -8.61 9.39 -4.83
CA ASP A 368 -9.97 8.86 -4.76
C ASP A 368 -9.99 7.61 -3.85
N PRO A 369 -10.97 7.46 -2.93
CA PRO A 369 -11.16 6.24 -2.17
C PRO A 369 -11.32 5.03 -3.09
N VAL A 370 -10.62 3.95 -2.80
CA VAL A 370 -10.72 2.71 -3.58
C VAL A 370 -12.00 1.98 -3.20
N ASP A 371 -12.74 1.46 -4.17
CA ASP A 371 -13.79 0.48 -3.90
C ASP A 371 -13.15 -0.91 -3.82
N LEU A 372 -13.26 -1.57 -2.66
CA LEU A 372 -12.71 -2.91 -2.43
C LEU A 372 -13.67 -4.05 -2.83
N CYS A 373 -14.75 -3.75 -3.56
CA CYS A 373 -15.73 -4.75 -4.01
C CYS A 373 -16.25 -5.61 -2.82
N SER A 374 -16.63 -4.93 -1.72
CA SER A 374 -17.03 -5.53 -0.43
C SER A 374 -15.92 -6.19 0.39
N ALA A 375 -14.69 -6.28 -0.11
CA ALA A 375 -13.56 -6.79 0.68
C ALA A 375 -13.23 -5.85 1.85
N GLN A 376 -12.59 -6.43 2.85
CA GLN A 376 -12.20 -5.77 4.10
C GLN A 376 -10.68 -5.83 4.21
N PHE A 377 -10.10 -4.84 4.90
CA PHE A 377 -8.68 -4.80 5.20
C PHE A 377 -8.44 -4.52 6.68
N SER A 378 -7.25 -4.88 7.14
CA SER A 378 -6.76 -4.61 8.49
C SER A 378 -5.35 -4.04 8.47
N PHE A 379 -4.98 -3.35 9.54
CA PHE A 379 -3.60 -2.94 9.78
C PHE A 379 -3.34 -2.80 11.28
N SER A 380 -2.07 -2.96 11.65
CA SER A 380 -1.60 -2.74 13.01
C SER A 380 -0.95 -1.36 13.14
N LEU A 381 -1.46 -0.55 14.08
CA LEU A 381 -0.95 0.78 14.42
C LEU A 381 -0.24 0.73 15.77
N GLU A 382 1.07 0.96 15.79
CA GLU A 382 1.82 1.22 17.00
C GLU A 382 1.65 2.69 17.42
N ALA A 383 1.23 2.93 18.66
CA ALA A 383 1.19 4.25 19.28
C ALA A 383 2.12 4.29 20.51
N LEU A 384 2.98 5.31 20.56
CA LEU A 384 3.93 5.54 21.65
C LEU A 384 3.37 6.62 22.60
N GLU A 385 2.87 6.21 23.76
CA GLU A 385 2.36 7.08 24.82
C GLU A 385 3.48 7.46 25.80
N ILE A 386 3.56 8.75 26.16
CA ILE A 386 4.34 9.20 27.31
C ILE A 386 3.46 9.12 28.57
N GLN A 387 3.85 8.28 29.52
CA GLN A 387 3.14 8.12 30.79
C GLN A 387 3.72 8.97 31.91
N ASN A 388 5.03 9.23 31.87
CA ASN A 388 5.68 10.03 32.90
C ASN A 388 5.39 11.54 32.69
N PRO A 389 4.73 12.22 33.65
CA PRO A 389 4.36 13.62 33.51
C PRO A 389 5.58 14.55 33.45
N THR A 390 6.67 14.23 34.15
CA THR A 390 7.91 15.01 34.09
C THR A 390 8.58 14.87 32.72
N LEU A 391 8.60 13.65 32.16
CA LEU A 391 9.07 13.44 30.79
C LEU A 391 8.17 14.17 29.78
N PHE A 392 6.86 14.14 29.98
CA PHE A 392 5.89 14.85 29.14
C PHE A 392 6.16 16.35 29.14
N ASP A 393 6.29 16.97 30.31
CA ASP A 393 6.58 18.40 30.43
C ASP A 393 7.94 18.73 29.83
N THR A 394 8.96 17.90 30.05
CA THR A 394 10.29 18.07 29.47
C THR A 394 10.25 18.02 27.94
N VAL A 395 9.56 17.04 27.36
CA VAL A 395 9.42 16.90 25.90
C VAL A 395 8.64 18.07 25.33
N ARG A 396 7.53 18.43 25.96
CA ARG A 396 6.71 19.60 25.58
C ARG A 396 7.57 20.88 25.58
N ASP A 397 8.28 21.14 26.67
CA ASP A 397 9.04 22.37 26.86
C ASP A 397 10.28 22.42 25.96
N ALA A 398 10.97 21.28 25.76
CA ALA A 398 12.09 21.17 24.83
C ALA A 398 11.68 21.45 23.37
N ILE A 399 10.47 21.05 22.98
CA ILE A 399 9.95 21.36 21.65
C ILE A 399 9.59 22.85 21.55
N MET A 400 8.97 23.43 22.58
CA MET A 400 8.59 24.85 22.60
C MET A 400 9.81 25.80 22.57
N MET A 401 10.91 25.45 23.24
CA MET A 401 12.13 26.29 23.24
C MET A 401 12.88 26.30 21.90
N ARG A 402 12.59 25.37 20.97
CA ARG A 402 13.21 25.35 19.63
C ARG A 402 12.57 26.32 18.62
N TYR A 403 11.51 27.03 18.99
CA TYR A 403 10.75 27.94 18.12
C TYR A 403 10.83 29.42 18.54
N VAL A 404 11.80 29.81 19.37
CA VAL A 404 12.08 31.22 19.72
C VAL A 404 13.36 31.70 19.05
#